data_AF-A0A453PZW0-F1
#
_entry.id   AF-A0A453PZW0-F1
#
_cell.length_a   1.000
_cell.length_b   1.000
_cell.length_c   1.000
_cell.angle_alpha   90.00
_cell.angle_beta   90.00
_cell.angle_gamma   90.00
#
_symmetry.space_group_name_H-M   'P 1'
#
loop_
_entity.id
_entity.type
_entity.pdbx_description
1 polymer ?
#
loop_
_entity_poly.entity_id
_entity_poly.type
_entity_poly.pdbx_seq_one_letter_code
_entity_poly.pdbx_strand_id
1 'polypeptide(L)'
;FVRSTDKHEREFLEKADEELEKVNTFYAAQEAELLGRGEALIDQLRILADVKRILDDHAATRHARGSLLGRSRSMRAVAPPSPALSNSGRYLLSGLATPQSMSDGSVELQQAQMTEGAAVADEVMAALERNGVSFVGLPGKKEGSGRGGRLQLPSTVRIDIPASNPGRAALKVWEELVNVLRKDGAAAFVHRKKVQHAEKNIRDAFMALYRGLELLKKFSSLNVKAFTKILKKFVKVSEQQRATDLFSQKSKRSSFSTSNKVLQLSDEVESLFLKNFAGNDRMVAMKYLNPQRPKNTHMITFLVGLFTGTFVSLFIIYAILAHVSGIFASAGNTAYMEIVYHVFSMFALISLHCFLYGCNLFMWKSTRINQNFIFDFAPNTALTHRDAFLMSASIMCTVVTALVINLFLRNAGASYANAVPGGLIVLSAGLLFCPFNVFYRSTRYCFMRIMRNIIFSPFYKVLMADFFMADQLTSQIPLLRHMEFAACYFMAGSFRANPYETCTNSQQYKHLAYAISFLPYYWRAMQCLRRYFEEHDINQLANAGKYVSAMVAAAVRFKYSATPTPFWVWLVLISSSGATVYQLYWDFVKDWGFFTPKSKNLWLRDGLILKNKFTYYISMMLNL
;
A
#
# COMPACT_ATOMS: atom_id res chain seq x y z
N PHE A 1 -11.37 48.75 -29.27
CA PHE A 1 -11.83 47.35 -29.22
C PHE A 1 -10.94 46.37 -30.00
N VAL A 2 -10.54 46.65 -31.26
CA VAL A 2 -9.73 45.73 -32.09
C VAL A 2 -8.32 45.39 -31.52
N ARG A 3 -7.70 46.27 -30.71
CA ARG A 3 -6.35 46.04 -30.13
C ARG A 3 -6.32 45.09 -28.92
N SER A 4 -7.42 44.88 -28.19
CA SER A 4 -7.37 44.05 -26.97
C SER A 4 -7.63 42.57 -27.25
N THR A 5 -8.41 42.24 -28.28
CA THR A 5 -8.63 40.85 -28.74
C THR A 5 -7.31 40.23 -29.23
N ASP A 6 -6.53 40.95 -30.04
CA ASP A 6 -5.23 40.49 -30.56
C ASP A 6 -4.20 40.17 -29.45
N LYS A 7 -4.23 40.92 -28.34
CA LYS A 7 -3.36 40.65 -27.17
C LYS A 7 -3.72 39.34 -26.48
N HIS A 8 -5.02 39.09 -26.26
CA HIS A 8 -5.47 37.85 -25.60
C HIS A 8 -5.33 36.63 -26.50
N GLU A 9 -5.48 36.81 -27.81
CA GLU A 9 -5.22 35.77 -28.81
C GLU A 9 -3.74 35.36 -28.83
N ARG A 10 -2.83 36.34 -28.82
CA ARG A 10 -1.39 36.08 -28.70
C ARG A 10 -1.03 35.39 -27.39
N GLU A 11 -1.54 35.89 -26.27
CA GLU A 11 -1.27 35.30 -24.95
C GLU A 11 -1.75 33.85 -24.86
N PHE A 12 -2.89 33.53 -25.48
CA PHE A 12 -3.38 32.15 -25.55
C PHE A 12 -2.44 31.26 -26.39
N LEU A 13 -2.01 31.72 -27.56
CA LEU A 13 -1.11 30.96 -28.43
C LEU A 13 0.27 30.76 -27.81
N GLU A 14 0.81 31.77 -27.11
CA GLU A 14 2.05 31.66 -26.34
C GLU A 14 1.93 30.59 -25.26
N LYS A 15 0.88 30.64 -24.43
CA LYS A 15 0.62 29.60 -23.40
C LYS A 15 0.40 28.22 -24.02
N ALA A 16 -0.28 28.14 -25.16
CA ALA A 16 -0.46 26.88 -25.85
C ALA A 16 0.87 26.31 -26.35
N ASP A 17 1.80 27.17 -26.78
CA ASP A 17 3.13 26.76 -27.23
C ASP A 17 4.00 26.30 -26.06
N GLU A 18 3.97 27.01 -24.91
CA GLU A 18 4.63 26.57 -23.67
C GLU A 18 4.14 25.18 -23.23
N GLU A 19 2.82 24.95 -23.26
CA GLU A 19 2.25 23.65 -22.91
C GLU A 19 2.62 22.57 -23.94
N LEU A 20 2.70 22.93 -25.23
CA LEU A 20 3.15 22.02 -26.28
C LEU A 20 4.62 21.63 -26.09
N GLU A 21 5.48 22.57 -25.71
CA GLU A 21 6.89 22.32 -25.41
C GLU A 21 7.05 21.43 -24.17
N LYS A 22 6.29 21.66 -23.10
CA LYS A 22 6.27 20.79 -21.91
C LYS A 22 5.88 19.35 -22.28
N VAL A 23 4.83 19.19 -23.07
CA VAL A 23 4.36 17.86 -23.52
C VAL A 23 5.41 17.18 -24.41
N ASN A 24 6.01 17.92 -25.34
CA ASN A 24 7.06 17.40 -26.21
C ASN A 24 8.31 16.95 -25.44
N THR A 25 8.78 17.79 -24.53
CA THR A 25 9.98 17.53 -23.72
C THR A 25 9.76 16.30 -22.83
N PHE A 26 8.60 16.24 -22.16
CA PHE A 26 8.23 15.08 -21.36
C PHE A 26 8.15 13.80 -22.22
N TYR A 27 7.48 13.85 -23.37
CA TYR A 27 7.35 12.69 -24.25
C TYR A 27 8.70 12.21 -24.76
N ALA A 28 9.56 13.11 -25.24
CA ALA A 28 10.88 12.77 -25.77
C ALA A 28 11.77 12.14 -24.69
N ALA A 29 11.77 12.68 -23.46
CA ALA A 29 12.51 12.11 -22.35
C ALA A 29 12.02 10.69 -22.00
N GLN A 30 10.70 10.49 -21.91
CA GLN A 30 10.11 9.18 -21.59
C GLN A 30 10.27 8.17 -22.74
N GLU A 31 10.18 8.61 -23.99
CA GLU A 31 10.44 7.78 -25.16
C GLU A 31 11.88 7.28 -25.17
N ALA A 32 12.87 8.16 -24.99
CA ALA A 32 14.28 7.79 -24.93
C ALA A 32 14.57 6.81 -23.78
N GLU A 33 13.99 7.05 -22.60
CA GLU A 33 14.12 6.17 -21.44
C GLU A 33 13.54 4.78 -21.70
N LEU A 34 12.34 4.69 -22.27
CA LEU A 34 11.69 3.40 -22.55
C LEU A 34 12.39 2.65 -23.69
N LEU A 35 12.90 3.34 -24.71
CA LEU A 35 13.69 2.73 -25.79
C LEU A 35 14.99 2.11 -25.24
N GLY A 36 15.76 2.87 -24.45
CA GLY A 36 16.98 2.35 -23.84
C GLY A 36 16.73 1.18 -22.87
N ARG A 37 15.60 1.21 -22.14
CA ARG A 37 15.16 0.06 -21.32
C ARG A 37 14.77 -1.14 -22.18
N GLY A 38 14.15 -0.92 -23.34
CA GLY A 38 13.78 -1.95 -24.29
C GLY A 38 14.99 -2.68 -24.85
N GLU A 39 15.97 -1.93 -25.38
CA GLU A 39 17.22 -2.49 -25.91
C GLU A 39 17.94 -3.34 -24.85
N ALA A 40 18.13 -2.81 -23.64
CA ALA A 40 18.77 -3.55 -22.55
C ALA A 40 18.03 -4.84 -22.17
N LEU A 41 16.69 -4.83 -22.18
CA LEU A 41 15.89 -6.02 -21.87
C LEU A 41 15.93 -7.07 -22.98
N ILE A 42 15.99 -6.64 -24.25
CA ILE A 42 16.15 -7.52 -25.40
C ILE A 42 17.50 -8.23 -25.32
N ASP A 43 18.58 -7.51 -24.99
CA ASP A 43 19.90 -8.10 -24.84
C ASP A 43 19.95 -9.08 -23.65
N GLN A 44 19.35 -8.71 -22.51
CA GLN A 44 19.21 -9.63 -21.38
C GLN A 44 18.44 -10.92 -21.74
N LEU A 45 17.42 -10.80 -22.58
CA LEU A 45 16.64 -11.96 -23.04
C LEU A 45 17.45 -12.86 -23.98
N ARG A 46 18.26 -12.28 -24.88
CA ARG A 46 19.18 -13.03 -25.75
C ARG A 46 20.19 -13.81 -24.93
N ILE A 47 20.82 -13.14 -23.96
CA ILE A 47 21.78 -13.77 -23.06
C ILE A 47 21.13 -14.90 -22.24
N LEU A 48 19.92 -14.69 -21.71
CA LEU A 48 19.20 -15.74 -20.99
C LEU A 48 18.91 -16.95 -21.90
N ALA A 49 18.56 -16.72 -23.16
CA ALA A 49 18.33 -17.79 -24.12
C ALA A 49 19.62 -18.57 -24.42
N ASP A 50 20.75 -17.89 -24.59
CA ASP A 50 22.06 -18.52 -24.79
C ASP A 50 22.48 -19.35 -23.57
N VAL A 51 22.33 -18.81 -22.35
CA VAL A 51 22.64 -19.53 -21.10
C VAL A 51 21.77 -20.77 -20.95
N LYS A 52 20.47 -20.68 -21.27
CA LYS A 52 19.57 -21.85 -21.25
C LYS A 52 20.02 -22.91 -22.26
N ARG A 53 20.37 -22.51 -23.48
CA ARG A 53 20.84 -23.42 -24.53
C ARG A 53 22.11 -24.17 -24.09
N ILE A 54 23.10 -23.44 -23.56
CA ILE A 54 24.36 -24.05 -23.08
C ILE A 54 24.08 -25.06 -21.96
N LEU A 55 23.18 -24.73 -21.03
CA LEU A 55 22.80 -25.63 -19.93
C LEU A 55 22.06 -26.89 -20.44
N ASP A 56 21.18 -26.74 -21.43
CA ASP A 56 20.43 -27.84 -22.03
C ASP A 56 21.33 -28.76 -22.86
N ASP A 57 22.26 -28.19 -23.64
CA ASP A 57 23.26 -28.94 -24.43
C ASP A 57 24.15 -29.79 -23.53
N HIS A 58 24.57 -29.24 -22.39
CA HIS A 58 25.37 -29.96 -21.38
C HIS A 58 24.56 -31.03 -20.63
N ALA A 59 23.28 -30.77 -20.34
CA ALA A 59 22.40 -31.79 -19.77
C ALA A 59 22.24 -32.97 -20.75
N ALA A 60 22.08 -32.70 -22.04
CA ALA A 60 21.97 -33.71 -23.09
C ALA A 60 23.28 -34.53 -23.24
N THR A 61 24.45 -33.88 -23.20
CA THR A 61 25.76 -34.59 -23.26
C THR A 61 26.00 -35.47 -22.03
N ARG A 62 25.59 -35.02 -20.83
CA ARG A 62 25.62 -35.87 -19.62
C ARG A 62 24.72 -37.09 -19.74
N HIS A 63 23.50 -36.93 -20.25
CA HIS A 63 22.59 -38.05 -20.48
C HIS A 63 23.13 -39.04 -21.53
N ALA A 64 23.79 -38.55 -22.59
CA ALA A 64 24.44 -39.39 -23.60
C ALA A 64 25.65 -40.16 -23.02
N ARG A 65 26.51 -39.52 -22.21
CA ARG A 65 27.63 -40.18 -21.52
C ARG A 65 27.17 -41.20 -20.46
N GLY A 66 26.10 -40.90 -19.73
CA GLY A 66 25.49 -41.84 -18.79
C GLY A 66 24.89 -43.09 -19.46
N SER A 67 24.33 -42.93 -20.66
CA SER A 67 23.82 -44.05 -21.47
C SER A 67 24.95 -44.94 -22.03
N LEU A 68 26.09 -44.35 -22.42
CA LEU A 68 27.26 -45.08 -22.90
C LEU A 68 27.98 -45.86 -21.78
N LEU A 69 28.06 -45.30 -20.56
CA LEU A 69 28.60 -45.99 -19.38
C LEU A 69 27.65 -47.07 -18.83
N GLY A 70 26.34 -46.97 -19.10
CA GLY A 70 25.35 -48.01 -18.78
C GLY A 70 25.41 -49.25 -19.69
N ARG A 71 26.03 -49.14 -20.88
CA ARG A 71 26.10 -50.24 -21.86
C ARG A 71 27.30 -51.16 -21.68
N SER A 72 28.29 -50.78 -20.86
CA SER A 72 29.51 -51.59 -20.62
C SER A 72 29.42 -52.52 -19.39
N ARG A 73 28.25 -52.62 -18.75
CA ARG A 73 28.03 -53.50 -17.58
C ARG A 73 26.90 -54.52 -17.80
N SER A 74 26.83 -55.08 -18.99
CA SER A 74 25.98 -56.25 -19.27
C SER A 74 26.69 -57.22 -20.22
N MET A 75 27.57 -58.05 -19.65
CA MET A 75 27.85 -59.40 -20.15
C MET A 75 28.28 -60.28 -18.97
N ARG A 76 27.30 -60.87 -18.27
CA ARG A 76 27.37 -62.28 -17.88
C ARG A 76 25.95 -62.83 -17.69
N ALA A 77 25.74 -64.00 -18.26
CA ALA A 77 24.47 -64.65 -18.55
C ALA A 77 23.87 -65.42 -17.35
N VAL A 78 22.52 -65.44 -17.30
CA VAL A 78 21.57 -66.57 -17.03
C VAL A 78 21.79 -67.37 -15.73
N ALA A 79 20.85 -67.49 -14.76
CA ALA A 79 19.56 -68.21 -14.80
C ALA A 79 18.64 -67.87 -13.57
N PRO A 80 17.35 -68.29 -13.53
CA PRO A 80 16.22 -67.59 -12.87
C PRO A 80 15.65 -68.28 -11.59
N PRO A 81 14.39 -68.05 -11.12
CA PRO A 81 13.96 -66.96 -10.22
C PRO A 81 13.24 -67.45 -8.92
N SER A 82 12.75 -66.48 -8.12
CA SER A 82 11.57 -66.53 -7.19
C SER A 82 11.87 -66.59 -5.67
N PRO A 83 10.87 -66.30 -4.79
CA PRO A 83 10.19 -65.02 -4.61
C PRO A 83 10.08 -64.60 -3.12
N ALA A 84 9.43 -63.45 -2.85
CA ALA A 84 8.83 -63.07 -1.56
C ALA A 84 9.83 -62.64 -0.45
N LEU A 85 9.52 -61.78 0.51
CA LEU A 85 8.35 -60.99 0.89
C LEU A 85 8.87 -59.90 1.86
N SER A 86 8.18 -58.77 1.87
CA SER A 86 7.85 -57.93 3.03
C SER A 86 8.89 -57.42 4.07
N ASN A 87 8.55 -56.19 4.47
CA ASN A 87 8.66 -55.60 5.80
C ASN A 87 9.96 -54.91 6.25
N SER A 88 9.85 -53.58 6.23
CA SER A 88 9.73 -52.75 7.44
C SER A 88 10.72 -52.99 8.58
N GLY A 89 11.52 -51.95 8.84
CA GLY A 89 11.59 -51.39 10.18
C GLY A 89 12.94 -51.41 10.88
N ARG A 90 13.45 -50.17 11.06
CA ARG A 90 13.78 -49.59 12.37
C ARG A 90 15.05 -50.03 13.13
N TYR A 91 15.89 -49.00 13.35
CA TYR A 91 16.88 -48.79 14.42
C TYR A 91 18.13 -49.70 14.37
N LEU A 92 19.36 -49.26 14.61
CA LEU A 92 19.87 -48.54 15.78
C LEU A 92 21.24 -47.89 15.50
N LEU A 93 21.55 -46.95 16.39
CA LEU A 93 22.80 -46.23 16.64
C LEU A 93 24.06 -47.11 16.85
N SER A 94 25.21 -46.42 16.76
CA SER A 94 26.54 -46.75 17.30
C SER A 94 27.41 -47.57 16.34
N GLY A 95 28.68 -47.27 16.08
CA GLY A 95 29.62 -46.35 16.69
C GLY A 95 31.03 -46.97 16.54
N LEU A 96 32.00 -46.13 16.11
CA LEU A 96 33.46 -46.30 16.15
C LEU A 96 34.23 -47.20 15.15
N ALA A 97 35.25 -46.55 14.57
CA ALA A 97 36.56 -47.03 14.06
C ALA A 97 36.54 -48.00 12.85
N THR A 98 37.33 -47.89 11.78
CA THR A 98 38.52 -47.11 11.40
C THR A 98 38.66 -47.23 9.86
N PRO A 99 39.43 -46.37 9.17
CA PRO A 99 39.44 -46.28 7.71
C PRO A 99 40.41 -47.28 7.08
N GLN A 100 39.92 -48.11 6.15
CA GLN A 100 40.76 -48.77 5.14
C GLN A 100 40.18 -48.53 3.75
N SER A 101 40.83 -47.60 3.05
CA SER A 101 41.24 -47.72 1.64
C SER A 101 40.23 -48.32 0.66
N MET A 102 39.49 -47.45 -0.03
CA MET A 102 39.41 -47.44 -1.50
C MET A 102 39.05 -46.01 -1.96
N SER A 103 40.04 -45.13 -1.84
CA SER A 103 40.12 -43.88 -2.60
C SER A 103 40.86 -44.22 -3.88
N ASP A 104 40.18 -44.11 -5.02
CA ASP A 104 40.83 -43.72 -6.29
C ASP A 104 39.77 -43.35 -7.34
N GLY A 105 38.56 -43.93 -7.30
CA GLY A 105 37.49 -43.57 -8.25
C GLY A 105 36.72 -42.28 -7.94
N SER A 106 36.72 -41.82 -6.68
CA SER A 106 35.96 -40.63 -6.24
C SER A 106 36.68 -39.32 -6.55
N VAL A 107 38.01 -39.31 -6.51
CA VAL A 107 38.82 -38.12 -6.80
C VAL A 107 38.82 -37.84 -8.30
N GLU A 108 38.94 -38.85 -9.16
CA GLU A 108 38.83 -38.68 -10.61
C GLU A 108 37.43 -38.23 -11.04
N LEU A 109 36.37 -38.78 -10.45
CA LEU A 109 35.00 -38.35 -10.76
C LEU A 109 34.74 -36.91 -10.32
N GLN A 110 35.29 -36.51 -9.18
CA GLN A 110 35.15 -35.16 -8.63
C GLN A 110 36.03 -34.15 -9.38
N GLN A 111 37.23 -34.54 -9.82
CA GLN A 111 38.11 -33.75 -10.68
C GLN A 111 37.51 -33.60 -12.07
N ALA A 112 36.94 -34.67 -12.65
CA ALA A 112 36.25 -34.64 -13.93
C ALA A 112 35.00 -33.74 -13.89
N GLN A 113 34.22 -33.80 -12.81
CA GLN A 113 33.09 -32.90 -12.58
C GLN A 113 33.51 -31.44 -12.40
N MET A 114 34.63 -31.18 -11.72
CA MET A 114 35.19 -29.83 -11.58
C MET A 114 35.72 -29.28 -12.92
N THR A 115 36.41 -30.09 -13.73
CA THR A 115 36.85 -29.69 -15.07
C THR A 115 35.68 -29.47 -16.03
N GLU A 116 34.62 -30.27 -15.91
CA GLU A 116 33.39 -30.11 -16.71
C GLU A 116 32.62 -28.84 -16.30
N GLY A 117 32.56 -28.53 -15.00
CA GLY A 117 32.00 -27.27 -14.50
C GLY A 117 32.80 -26.03 -14.92
N ALA A 118 34.13 -26.12 -14.98
CA ALA A 118 34.99 -25.07 -15.48
C ALA A 118 34.80 -24.82 -16.98
N ALA A 119 34.67 -25.88 -17.79
CA ALA A 119 34.42 -25.76 -19.22
C ALA A 119 33.06 -25.11 -19.54
N VAL A 120 32.01 -25.45 -18.79
CA VAL A 120 30.70 -24.77 -18.89
C VAL A 120 30.82 -23.29 -18.55
N ALA A 121 31.56 -22.97 -17.48
CA ALA A 121 31.79 -21.58 -17.09
C ALA A 121 32.53 -20.80 -18.19
N ASP A 122 33.57 -21.38 -18.79
CA ASP A 122 34.34 -20.74 -19.86
C ASP A 122 33.51 -20.57 -21.15
N GLU A 123 32.64 -21.52 -21.50
CA GLU A 123 31.76 -21.40 -22.67
C GLU A 123 30.64 -20.38 -22.46
N VAL A 124 30.07 -20.33 -21.25
CA VAL A 124 29.16 -19.24 -20.88
C VAL A 124 29.89 -17.91 -20.96
N MET A 125 31.08 -17.78 -20.39
CA MET A 125 31.87 -16.53 -20.45
C MET A 125 32.18 -16.11 -21.89
N ALA A 126 32.53 -17.05 -22.78
CA ALA A 126 32.73 -16.77 -24.20
C ALA A 126 31.43 -16.34 -24.91
N ALA A 127 30.28 -16.90 -24.56
CA ALA A 127 28.99 -16.44 -25.06
C ALA A 127 28.65 -15.02 -24.57
N LEU A 128 29.11 -14.63 -23.39
CA LEU A 128 28.96 -13.27 -22.86
C LEU A 128 29.85 -12.26 -23.55
N GLU A 129 31.11 -12.63 -23.82
CA GLU A 129 32.03 -11.78 -24.59
C GLU A 129 31.54 -11.57 -26.03
N ARG A 130 30.97 -12.60 -26.67
CA ARG A 130 30.34 -12.47 -28.00
C ARG A 130 29.12 -11.55 -28.02
N ASN A 131 28.39 -11.46 -26.91
CA ASN A 131 27.25 -10.55 -26.74
C ASN A 131 27.66 -9.17 -26.20
N GLY A 132 28.96 -8.82 -26.23
CA GLY A 132 29.45 -7.48 -25.93
C GLY A 132 29.75 -7.20 -24.45
N VAL A 133 29.81 -8.23 -23.60
CA VAL A 133 30.17 -8.09 -22.18
C VAL A 133 31.70 -8.12 -22.02
N SER A 134 32.31 -6.97 -21.71
CA SER A 134 33.75 -6.86 -21.44
C SER A 134 34.07 -7.22 -19.98
N PHE A 135 34.93 -8.21 -19.74
CA PHE A 135 35.40 -8.61 -18.41
C PHE A 135 36.72 -7.94 -17.98
N VAL A 136 37.17 -6.91 -18.69
CA VAL A 136 38.42 -6.22 -18.36
C VAL A 136 38.23 -5.36 -17.10
N GLY A 137 38.70 -5.88 -15.96
CA GLY A 137 38.76 -5.11 -14.70
C GLY A 137 38.43 -5.83 -13.38
N LEU A 138 38.42 -7.17 -13.32
CA LEU A 138 38.23 -7.91 -12.05
C LEU A 138 39.51 -8.66 -11.65
N PRO A 139 39.94 -8.58 -10.37
CA PRO A 139 41.27 -9.03 -9.94
C PRO A 139 41.37 -10.55 -10.05
N GLY A 140 42.33 -11.00 -10.85
CA GLY A 140 42.54 -12.41 -11.12
C GLY A 140 43.92 -12.69 -11.69
N LYS A 141 44.96 -12.47 -10.88
CA LYS A 141 46.22 -13.23 -10.88
C LYS A 141 47.17 -12.64 -9.83
N LYS A 142 47.37 -13.35 -8.72
CA LYS A 142 48.63 -13.30 -7.99
C LYS A 142 49.00 -14.71 -7.55
N GLU A 143 50.09 -15.18 -8.12
CA GLU A 143 50.92 -16.24 -7.57
C GLU A 143 51.46 -15.83 -6.19
N GLY A 144 51.73 -16.83 -5.35
CA GLY A 144 52.67 -16.69 -4.24
C GLY A 144 52.09 -16.71 -2.82
N SER A 145 52.30 -17.85 -2.16
CA SER A 145 52.80 -17.99 -0.78
C SER A 145 51.99 -17.43 0.40
N GLY A 146 51.53 -18.35 1.27
CA GLY A 146 51.90 -18.33 2.69
C GLY A 146 51.06 -17.51 3.68
N ARG A 147 50.17 -18.23 4.38
CA ARG A 147 49.71 -18.06 5.78
C ARG A 147 49.21 -16.69 6.29
N GLY A 148 47.95 -16.72 6.74
CA GLY A 148 47.59 -16.20 8.07
C GLY A 148 46.59 -15.04 8.08
N GLY A 149 45.35 -15.31 8.51
CA GLY A 149 44.41 -14.25 8.87
C GLY A 149 42.95 -14.66 8.74
N ARG A 150 42.37 -15.22 9.81
CA ARG A 150 40.91 -15.27 10.02
C ARG A 150 40.34 -13.86 9.87
N LEU A 151 39.32 -13.68 9.04
CA LEU A 151 38.37 -12.58 9.18
C LEU A 151 36.95 -13.06 8.90
N GLN A 152 36.09 -12.71 9.86
CA GLN A 152 34.76 -13.19 10.12
C GLN A 152 33.75 -12.87 9.00
N LEU A 153 32.80 -13.78 8.81
CA LEU A 153 31.52 -13.48 8.17
C LEU A 153 30.75 -12.40 8.96
N PRO A 154 30.12 -11.42 8.29
CA PRO A 154 28.90 -10.82 8.80
C PRO A 154 27.69 -11.47 8.11
N SER A 155 26.86 -12.09 8.94
CA SER A 155 25.49 -12.45 8.64
C SER A 155 24.62 -11.22 8.38
N THR A 156 23.65 -11.39 7.47
CA THR A 156 22.42 -10.60 7.31
C THR A 156 22.57 -9.11 6.95
N VAL A 157 22.51 -8.81 5.64
CA VAL A 157 22.08 -7.50 5.15
C VAL A 157 20.66 -7.63 4.62
N ARG A 158 19.70 -7.07 5.34
CA ARG A 158 18.36 -6.75 4.82
C ARG A 158 18.51 -5.57 3.86
N ILE A 159 17.96 -5.68 2.65
CA ILE A 159 17.86 -4.57 1.71
C ILE A 159 16.40 -4.14 1.65
N ASP A 160 16.10 -3.01 2.28
CA ASP A 160 14.89 -2.24 2.01
C ASP A 160 15.03 -1.54 0.65
N ILE A 161 13.96 -1.56 -0.16
CA ILE A 161 13.94 -1.05 -1.53
C ILE A 161 13.09 0.23 -1.59
N PRO A 162 13.67 1.39 -1.97
CA PRO A 162 12.93 2.52 -2.50
C PRO A 162 12.82 2.43 -4.03
N ALA A 163 11.78 3.07 -4.57
CA ALA A 163 11.48 3.12 -6.00
C ALA A 163 12.55 3.87 -6.81
N SER A 164 13.40 3.14 -7.56
CA SER A 164 13.98 3.60 -8.85
C SER A 164 14.90 2.52 -9.46
N ASN A 165 14.75 2.31 -10.77
CA ASN A 165 15.56 1.46 -11.66
C ASN A 165 15.46 -0.08 -11.56
N PRO A 166 14.49 -0.69 -12.28
CA PRO A 166 14.47 -2.14 -12.56
C PRO A 166 15.76 -2.66 -13.23
N GLY A 167 16.41 -1.83 -14.06
CA GLY A 167 17.65 -2.20 -14.75
C GLY A 167 18.82 -2.51 -13.81
N ARG A 168 18.92 -1.83 -12.66
CA ARG A 168 20.01 -2.05 -11.68
C ARG A 168 19.79 -3.32 -10.84
N ALA A 169 18.53 -3.70 -10.63
CA ALA A 169 18.17 -4.95 -9.98
C ALA A 169 18.47 -6.16 -10.89
N ALA A 170 18.14 -6.06 -12.18
CA ALA A 170 18.49 -7.06 -13.17
C ALA A 170 20.02 -7.20 -13.31
N LEU A 171 20.76 -6.07 -13.30
CA LEU A 171 22.23 -6.05 -13.36
C LEU A 171 22.90 -6.62 -12.10
N LYS A 172 22.29 -6.47 -10.91
CA LYS A 172 22.75 -7.13 -9.69
C LYS A 172 22.49 -8.63 -9.70
N VAL A 173 21.29 -9.04 -10.12
CA VAL A 173 20.96 -10.47 -10.28
C VAL A 173 21.88 -11.11 -11.32
N TRP A 174 22.26 -10.35 -12.34
CA TRP A 174 23.24 -10.69 -13.36
C TRP A 174 24.66 -10.88 -12.80
N GLU A 175 25.20 -9.90 -12.07
CA GLU A 175 26.49 -10.01 -11.38
C GLU A 175 26.51 -11.18 -10.40
N GLU A 176 25.41 -11.44 -9.72
CA GLU A 176 25.25 -12.55 -8.77
C GLU A 176 25.19 -13.90 -9.50
N LEU A 177 24.56 -13.97 -10.68
CA LEU A 177 24.54 -15.17 -11.52
C LEU A 177 25.95 -15.52 -12.04
N VAL A 178 26.67 -14.52 -12.55
CA VAL A 178 28.05 -14.66 -13.06
C VAL A 178 29.02 -15.03 -11.94
N ASN A 179 28.91 -14.39 -10.78
CA ASN A 179 29.76 -14.71 -9.62
C ASN A 179 29.53 -16.13 -9.08
N VAL A 180 28.29 -16.64 -9.16
CA VAL A 180 27.95 -18.00 -8.74
C VAL A 180 28.46 -19.03 -9.74
N LEU A 181 28.33 -18.76 -11.05
CA LEU A 181 28.91 -19.58 -12.11
C LEU A 181 30.44 -19.71 -11.98
N ARG A 182 31.11 -18.66 -11.48
CA ARG A 182 32.56 -18.65 -11.24
C ARG A 182 32.99 -19.40 -9.96
N LYS A 183 32.13 -19.53 -8.94
CA LYS A 183 32.50 -20.06 -7.61
C LYS A 183 32.10 -21.52 -7.36
N ASP A 184 30.97 -21.97 -7.91
CA ASP A 184 30.39 -23.28 -7.58
C ASP A 184 30.40 -24.22 -8.79
N GLY A 185 31.57 -24.77 -9.11
CA GLY A 185 31.76 -25.72 -10.22
C GLY A 185 31.08 -27.10 -10.05
N ALA A 186 29.99 -27.22 -9.28
CA ALA A 186 29.44 -28.53 -8.91
C ALA A 186 27.92 -28.64 -8.68
N ALA A 187 27.06 -27.65 -8.95
CA ALA A 187 25.63 -27.77 -8.60
C ALA A 187 24.64 -27.39 -9.72
N ALA A 188 24.40 -28.31 -10.65
CA ALA A 188 23.37 -28.18 -11.71
C ALA A 188 21.97 -27.78 -11.19
N PHE A 189 21.61 -28.20 -9.97
CA PHE A 189 20.34 -27.85 -9.32
C PHE A 189 20.28 -26.39 -8.83
N VAL A 190 21.41 -25.82 -8.40
CA VAL A 190 21.51 -24.42 -7.97
C VAL A 190 21.43 -23.48 -9.18
N HIS A 191 22.05 -23.87 -10.31
CA HIS A 191 21.95 -23.11 -11.56
C HIS A 191 20.52 -23.05 -12.09
N ARG A 192 19.76 -24.16 -12.07
CA ARG A 192 18.39 -24.18 -12.59
C ARG A 192 17.44 -23.25 -11.82
N LYS A 193 17.50 -23.23 -10.48
CA LYS A 193 16.65 -22.32 -9.66
C LYS A 193 17.00 -20.85 -9.88
N LYS A 194 18.30 -20.53 -10.05
CA LYS A 194 18.75 -19.15 -10.28
C LYS A 194 18.39 -18.66 -11.69
N VAL A 195 18.51 -19.52 -12.71
CA VAL A 195 18.03 -19.23 -14.08
C VAL A 195 16.51 -19.02 -14.11
N GLN A 196 15.74 -19.85 -13.39
CA GLN A 196 14.28 -19.64 -13.25
C GLN A 196 13.96 -18.30 -12.55
N HIS A 197 14.76 -17.89 -11.58
CA HIS A 197 14.60 -16.59 -10.92
C HIS A 197 14.92 -15.43 -11.88
N ALA A 198 16.01 -15.51 -12.64
CA ALA A 198 16.38 -14.52 -13.64
C ALA A 198 15.31 -14.42 -14.75
N GLU A 199 14.80 -15.55 -15.23
CA GLU A 199 13.69 -15.63 -16.18
C GLU A 199 12.43 -14.93 -15.65
N LYS A 200 12.07 -15.17 -14.38
CA LYS A 200 10.94 -14.49 -13.75
C LYS A 200 11.14 -12.98 -13.70
N ASN A 201 12.34 -12.52 -13.31
CA ASN A 201 12.64 -11.10 -13.22
C ASN A 201 12.61 -10.42 -14.59
N ILE A 202 13.17 -11.05 -15.62
CA ILE A 202 13.11 -10.57 -17.01
C ILE A 202 11.65 -10.51 -17.47
N ARG A 203 10.86 -11.55 -17.23
CA ARG A 203 9.42 -11.56 -17.54
C ARG A 203 8.67 -10.40 -16.87
N ASP A 204 8.92 -10.17 -15.58
CA ASP A 204 8.31 -9.08 -14.82
C ASP A 204 8.73 -7.70 -15.36
N ALA A 205 9.98 -7.57 -15.80
CA ALA A 205 10.50 -6.35 -16.42
C ALA A 205 9.89 -6.09 -17.82
N PHE A 206 9.73 -7.11 -18.66
CA PHE A 206 9.02 -7.00 -19.94
C PHE A 206 7.55 -6.58 -19.73
N MET A 207 6.86 -7.13 -18.72
CA MET A 207 5.50 -6.69 -18.36
C MET A 207 5.47 -5.21 -17.92
N ALA A 208 6.47 -4.75 -17.17
CA ALA A 208 6.57 -3.35 -16.76
C ALA A 208 6.87 -2.41 -17.94
N LEU A 209 7.78 -2.81 -18.83
CA LEU A 209 8.10 -2.07 -20.06
C LEU A 209 6.87 -1.91 -20.95
N TYR A 210 6.16 -3.01 -21.23
CA TYR A 210 4.96 -3.00 -22.06
C TYR A 210 3.88 -2.05 -21.49
N ARG A 211 3.66 -2.08 -20.17
CA ARG A 211 2.76 -1.12 -19.51
C ARG A 211 3.21 0.32 -19.66
N GLY A 212 4.51 0.59 -19.54
CA GLY A 212 5.10 1.91 -19.77
C GLY A 212 4.84 2.42 -21.19
N LEU A 213 5.06 1.58 -22.20
CA LEU A 213 4.79 1.88 -23.60
C LEU A 213 3.30 2.16 -23.85
N GLU A 214 2.40 1.35 -23.27
CA GLU A 214 0.96 1.57 -23.39
C GLU A 214 0.49 2.88 -22.72
N LEU A 215 1.09 3.24 -21.57
CA LEU A 215 0.84 4.52 -20.91
C LEU A 215 1.34 5.70 -21.76
N LEU A 216 2.52 5.61 -22.35
CA LEU A 216 3.08 6.66 -23.22
C LEU A 216 2.26 6.82 -24.51
N LYS A 217 1.76 5.72 -25.09
CA LYS A 217 0.79 5.72 -26.20
C LYS A 217 -0.51 6.43 -25.82
N LYS A 218 -1.06 6.14 -24.63
CA LYS A 218 -2.26 6.82 -24.10
C LYS A 218 -1.99 8.31 -23.86
N PHE A 219 -0.83 8.66 -23.31
CA PHE A 219 -0.41 10.05 -23.10
C PHE A 219 -0.39 10.82 -24.43
N SER A 220 0.24 10.28 -25.48
CA SER A 220 0.23 10.89 -26.80
C SER A 220 -1.19 11.11 -27.33
N SER A 221 -2.02 10.06 -27.35
CA SER A 221 -3.40 10.15 -27.86
C SER A 221 -4.26 11.15 -27.09
N LEU A 222 -4.12 11.21 -25.76
CA LEU A 222 -4.84 12.16 -24.91
C LEU A 222 -4.41 13.59 -25.17
N ASN A 223 -3.11 13.86 -25.30
CA ASN A 223 -2.60 15.20 -25.55
C ASN A 223 -2.97 15.69 -26.96
N VAL A 224 -2.91 14.83 -27.99
CA VAL A 224 -3.39 15.20 -29.34
C VAL A 224 -4.87 15.60 -29.29
N LYS A 225 -5.71 14.84 -28.56
CA LYS A 225 -7.12 15.17 -28.36
C LYS A 225 -7.30 16.47 -27.56
N ALA A 226 -6.47 16.71 -26.54
CA ALA A 226 -6.52 17.92 -25.72
C ALA A 226 -6.20 19.16 -26.56
N PHE A 227 -5.08 19.16 -27.30
CA PHE A 227 -4.72 20.24 -28.23
C PHE A 227 -5.79 20.45 -29.31
N THR A 228 -6.29 19.37 -29.91
CA THR A 228 -7.39 19.48 -30.89
C THR A 228 -8.64 20.15 -30.29
N LYS A 229 -9.01 19.79 -29.06
CA LYS A 229 -10.20 20.34 -28.40
C LYS A 229 -10.02 21.79 -27.96
N ILE A 230 -8.86 22.14 -27.39
CA ILE A 230 -8.62 23.51 -26.92
C ILE A 230 -8.52 24.47 -28.10
N LEU A 231 -7.88 24.05 -29.19
CA LEU A 231 -7.80 24.83 -30.44
C LEU A 231 -9.17 25.01 -31.09
N LYS A 232 -10.00 23.97 -31.15
CA LYS A 232 -11.40 24.10 -31.61
C LYS A 232 -12.20 25.08 -30.75
N LYS A 233 -11.99 25.06 -29.43
CA LYS A 233 -12.64 25.98 -28.51
C LYS A 233 -12.15 27.42 -28.72
N PHE A 234 -10.86 27.61 -28.97
CA PHE A 234 -10.28 28.90 -29.30
C PHE A 234 -10.88 29.48 -30.58
N VAL A 235 -10.90 28.73 -31.69
CA VAL A 235 -11.55 29.12 -32.94
C VAL A 235 -13.00 29.57 -32.72
N LYS A 236 -13.76 28.83 -31.92
CA LYS A 236 -15.17 29.15 -31.65
C LYS A 236 -15.35 30.50 -30.91
N VAL A 237 -14.32 30.97 -30.21
CA VAL A 237 -14.37 32.19 -29.38
C VAL A 237 -13.69 33.37 -30.07
N SER A 238 -12.57 33.15 -30.76
CA SER A 238 -11.78 34.21 -31.40
C SER A 238 -12.08 34.39 -32.89
N GLU A 239 -12.83 33.47 -33.51
CA GLU A 239 -13.07 33.41 -34.97
C GLU A 239 -11.78 33.34 -35.82
N GLN A 240 -10.62 33.12 -35.18
CA GLN A 240 -9.31 33.16 -35.82
C GLN A 240 -8.88 31.77 -36.32
N GLN A 241 -9.43 31.38 -37.46
CA GLN A 241 -9.20 30.06 -38.07
C GLN A 241 -7.75 29.85 -38.52
N ARG A 242 -7.14 30.85 -39.18
CA ARG A 242 -5.84 30.70 -39.86
C ARG A 242 -4.67 30.46 -38.90
N ALA A 243 -4.58 31.21 -37.80
CA ALA A 243 -3.53 31.02 -36.79
C ALA A 243 -3.66 29.68 -36.05
N THR A 244 -4.91 29.26 -35.82
CA THR A 244 -5.21 27.97 -35.19
C THR A 244 -4.83 26.80 -36.09
N ASP A 245 -5.04 26.91 -37.41
CA ASP A 245 -4.67 25.86 -38.35
C ASP A 245 -3.15 25.65 -38.42
N LEU A 246 -2.37 26.74 -38.40
CA LEU A 246 -0.91 26.69 -38.31
C LEU A 246 -0.43 25.99 -37.02
N PHE A 247 -1.01 26.36 -35.87
CA PHE A 247 -0.66 25.75 -34.59
C PHE A 247 -1.10 24.28 -34.51
N SER A 248 -2.29 23.96 -35.03
CA SER A 248 -2.79 22.59 -35.16
C SER A 248 -1.85 21.73 -36.00
N GLN A 249 -1.30 22.28 -37.09
CA GLN A 249 -0.30 21.62 -37.91
C GLN A 249 1.03 21.43 -37.14
N LYS A 250 1.48 22.43 -36.37
CA LYS A 250 2.65 22.33 -35.48
C LYS A 250 2.48 21.22 -34.44
N SER A 251 1.33 21.17 -33.78
CA SER A 251 1.00 20.14 -32.78
C SER A 251 0.96 18.74 -33.41
N LYS A 252 0.34 18.57 -34.58
CA LYS A 252 0.29 17.29 -35.31
C LYS A 252 1.65 16.82 -35.84
N ARG A 253 2.58 17.74 -36.13
CA ARG A 253 3.94 17.43 -36.60
C ARG A 253 4.93 17.18 -35.46
N SER A 254 4.53 17.50 -34.22
CA SER A 254 5.37 17.33 -33.04
C SER A 254 5.71 15.87 -32.78
N SER A 255 6.87 15.61 -32.17
CA SER A 255 7.42 14.26 -31.96
C SER A 255 6.47 13.34 -31.19
N PHE A 256 5.77 13.87 -30.18
CA PHE A 256 4.79 13.09 -29.41
C PHE A 256 3.60 12.59 -30.24
N SER A 257 3.30 13.21 -31.38
CA SER A 257 2.19 12.83 -32.27
C SER A 257 2.63 11.96 -33.44
N THR A 258 3.88 12.07 -33.89
CA THR A 258 4.38 11.44 -35.13
C THR A 258 5.30 10.26 -34.89
N SER A 259 5.89 10.13 -33.70
CA SER A 259 6.83 9.04 -33.42
C SER A 259 6.11 7.69 -33.38
N ASN A 260 6.59 6.77 -34.23
CA ASN A 260 6.14 5.38 -34.25
C ASN A 260 7.06 4.45 -33.44
N LYS A 261 8.15 4.96 -32.85
CA LYS A 261 9.15 4.14 -32.14
C LYS A 261 8.54 3.37 -30.98
N VAL A 262 7.70 4.03 -30.18
CA VAL A 262 6.97 3.41 -29.06
C VAL A 262 6.02 2.30 -29.53
N LEU A 263 5.39 2.47 -30.70
CA LEU A 263 4.51 1.45 -31.28
C LEU A 263 5.32 0.24 -31.76
N GLN A 264 6.41 0.49 -32.50
CA GLN A 264 7.31 -0.56 -32.99
C GLN A 264 7.89 -1.38 -31.83
N LEU A 265 8.39 -0.72 -30.79
CA LEU A 265 8.92 -1.40 -29.60
C LEU A 265 7.82 -2.16 -28.84
N SER A 266 6.59 -1.64 -28.80
CA SER A 266 5.46 -2.35 -28.19
C SER A 266 5.15 -3.66 -28.93
N ASP A 267 5.14 -3.63 -30.26
CA ASP A 267 4.87 -4.80 -31.09
C ASP A 267 6.03 -5.82 -31.00
N GLU A 268 7.28 -5.34 -30.96
CA GLU A 268 8.46 -6.17 -30.74
C GLU A 268 8.43 -6.86 -29.37
N VAL A 269 8.11 -6.12 -28.31
CA VAL A 269 7.94 -6.66 -26.96
C VAL A 269 6.83 -7.72 -26.90
N GLU A 270 5.68 -7.49 -27.56
CA GLU A 270 4.60 -8.48 -27.65
C GLU A 270 5.10 -9.77 -28.33
N SER A 271 5.77 -9.64 -29.48
CA SER A 271 6.30 -10.77 -30.24
C SER A 271 7.34 -11.57 -29.45
N LEU A 272 8.30 -10.88 -28.82
CA LEU A 272 9.32 -11.51 -27.99
C LEU A 272 8.72 -12.20 -26.76
N PHE A 273 7.70 -11.60 -26.15
CA PHE A 273 7.03 -12.19 -24.99
C PHE A 273 6.25 -13.45 -25.37
N LEU A 274 5.55 -13.40 -26.51
CA LEU A 274 4.79 -14.50 -27.06
C LEU A 274 5.69 -15.71 -27.34
N LYS A 275 6.86 -15.48 -27.95
CA LYS A 275 7.82 -16.52 -28.29
C LYS A 275 8.51 -17.12 -27.07
N ASN A 276 8.96 -16.28 -26.13
CA ASN A 276 9.86 -16.74 -25.05
C ASN A 276 9.15 -17.13 -23.75
N PHE A 277 7.94 -16.62 -23.48
CA PHE A 277 7.25 -16.86 -22.20
C PHE A 277 5.86 -17.49 -22.33
N ALA A 278 5.21 -17.38 -23.50
CA ALA A 278 3.82 -17.84 -23.69
C ALA A 278 3.69 -19.05 -24.63
N GLY A 279 4.80 -19.64 -25.10
CA GLY A 279 4.76 -20.81 -25.98
C GLY A 279 4.00 -20.59 -27.29
N ASN A 280 4.07 -19.36 -27.83
CA ASN A 280 3.31 -18.89 -29.00
C ASN A 280 1.79 -18.75 -28.81
N ASP A 281 1.27 -18.81 -27.58
CA ASP A 281 -0.15 -18.52 -27.31
C ASP A 281 -0.36 -17.02 -27.06
N ARG A 282 -1.05 -16.35 -27.99
CA ARG A 282 -1.35 -14.92 -27.90
C ARG A 282 -2.28 -14.57 -26.75
N MET A 283 -3.25 -15.42 -26.42
CA MET A 283 -4.17 -15.17 -25.30
C MET A 283 -3.43 -15.21 -23.98
N VAL A 284 -2.52 -16.17 -23.81
CA VAL A 284 -1.67 -16.28 -22.62
C VAL A 284 -0.74 -15.06 -22.52
N ALA A 285 -0.06 -14.69 -23.61
CA ALA A 285 0.81 -13.51 -23.66
C ALA A 285 0.06 -12.23 -23.24
N MET A 286 -1.11 -11.99 -23.83
CA MET A 286 -1.92 -10.82 -23.53
C MET A 286 -2.44 -10.79 -22.10
N LYS A 287 -2.75 -11.95 -21.51
CA LYS A 287 -3.16 -12.04 -20.10
C LYS A 287 -2.05 -11.60 -19.14
N TYR A 288 -0.78 -11.85 -19.48
CA TYR A 288 0.37 -11.38 -18.70
C TYR A 288 0.70 -9.90 -18.96
N LEU A 289 0.79 -9.49 -20.23
CA LEU A 289 1.19 -8.15 -20.64
C LEU A 289 0.16 -7.09 -20.26
N ASN A 290 -1.12 -7.40 -20.47
CA ASN A 290 -2.23 -6.54 -20.11
C ASN A 290 -3.17 -7.29 -19.15
N PRO A 291 -2.79 -7.43 -17.87
CA PRO A 291 -3.68 -8.05 -16.91
C PRO A 291 -4.89 -7.14 -16.79
N GLN A 292 -5.99 -7.54 -17.43
CA GLN A 292 -7.26 -6.90 -17.20
C GLN A 292 -7.47 -6.89 -15.70
N ARG A 293 -7.73 -5.69 -15.14
CA ARG A 293 -8.09 -5.58 -13.72
C ARG A 293 -9.12 -6.66 -13.44
N PRO A 294 -8.92 -7.52 -12.43
CA PRO A 294 -9.82 -8.62 -12.16
C PRO A 294 -11.24 -8.08 -12.22
N LYS A 295 -12.11 -8.71 -13.02
CA LYS A 295 -13.53 -8.32 -13.14
C LYS A 295 -14.03 -8.17 -11.71
N ASN A 296 -14.42 -6.94 -11.34
CA ASN A 296 -14.85 -6.62 -9.99
C ASN A 296 -15.91 -7.65 -9.57
N THR A 297 -15.54 -8.60 -8.71
CA THR A 297 -16.49 -9.62 -8.29
C THR A 297 -17.60 -8.92 -7.52
N HIS A 298 -18.84 -9.07 -7.97
CA HIS A 298 -20.00 -8.51 -7.28
C HIS A 298 -20.19 -9.10 -5.88
N MET A 299 -19.42 -10.13 -5.53
CA MET A 299 -19.36 -10.77 -4.21
C MET A 299 -19.14 -9.77 -3.07
N ILE A 300 -18.23 -8.80 -3.19
CA ILE A 300 -18.01 -7.81 -2.12
C ILE A 300 -19.28 -6.97 -1.92
N THR A 301 -19.92 -6.54 -3.01
CA THR A 301 -21.18 -5.77 -2.93
C THR A 301 -22.32 -6.61 -2.35
N PHE A 302 -22.41 -7.89 -2.73
CA PHE A 302 -23.36 -8.83 -2.14
C PHE A 302 -23.11 -8.99 -0.64
N LEU A 303 -21.87 -9.20 -0.20
CA LEU A 303 -21.51 -9.33 1.20
C LEU A 303 -21.84 -8.05 1.99
N VAL A 304 -21.57 -6.87 1.43
CA VAL A 304 -21.99 -5.59 2.05
C VAL A 304 -23.50 -5.60 2.28
N GLY A 305 -24.29 -5.96 1.26
CA GLY A 305 -25.75 -6.06 1.38
C GLY A 305 -26.19 -7.10 2.41
N LEU A 306 -25.57 -8.28 2.43
CA LEU A 306 -25.84 -9.36 3.37
C LEU A 306 -25.58 -8.91 4.82
N PHE A 307 -24.36 -8.44 5.13
CA PHE A 307 -24.03 -7.96 6.47
C PHE A 307 -24.89 -6.78 6.88
N THR A 308 -25.25 -5.90 5.94
CA THR A 308 -26.16 -4.78 6.20
C THR A 308 -27.55 -5.26 6.59
N GLY A 309 -28.15 -6.14 5.77
CA GLY A 309 -29.44 -6.74 6.06
C GLY A 309 -29.44 -7.51 7.38
N THR A 310 -28.41 -8.33 7.63
CA THR A 310 -28.27 -9.09 8.87
C THR A 310 -28.19 -8.18 10.09
N PHE A 311 -27.37 -7.12 10.08
CA PHE A 311 -27.30 -6.25 11.27
C PHE A 311 -28.62 -5.51 11.50
N VAL A 312 -29.32 -5.07 10.44
CA VAL A 312 -30.63 -4.40 10.57
C VAL A 312 -31.64 -5.36 11.18
N SER A 313 -31.73 -6.60 10.68
CA SER A 313 -32.62 -7.62 11.24
C SER A 313 -32.29 -7.95 12.69
N LEU A 314 -31.01 -8.15 13.02
CA LEU A 314 -30.59 -8.42 14.40
C LEU A 314 -30.85 -7.24 15.33
N PHE A 315 -30.75 -6.00 14.83
CA PHE A 315 -31.03 -4.81 15.62
C PHE A 315 -32.52 -4.69 15.93
N ILE A 316 -33.39 -5.02 14.97
CA ILE A 316 -34.83 -5.13 15.21
C ILE A 316 -35.11 -6.19 16.27
N ILE A 317 -34.53 -7.39 16.13
CA ILE A 317 -34.67 -8.48 17.13
C ILE A 317 -34.21 -8.02 18.51
N TYR A 318 -33.04 -7.38 18.61
CA TYR A 318 -32.53 -6.81 19.84
C TYR A 318 -33.52 -5.82 20.46
N ALA A 319 -34.10 -4.91 19.66
CA ALA A 319 -35.05 -3.93 20.14
C ALA A 319 -36.32 -4.57 20.72
N ILE A 320 -36.90 -5.58 20.07
CA ILE A 320 -38.09 -6.26 20.63
C ILE A 320 -37.70 -7.06 21.88
N LEU A 321 -36.57 -7.76 21.87
CA LEU A 321 -36.10 -8.51 23.05
C LEU A 321 -35.85 -7.56 24.24
N ALA A 322 -35.19 -6.43 24.02
CA ALA A 322 -34.92 -5.45 25.06
C ALA A 322 -36.22 -4.85 25.64
N HIS A 323 -37.23 -4.60 24.79
CA HIS A 323 -38.54 -4.14 25.22
C HIS A 323 -39.29 -5.19 26.04
N VAL A 324 -39.39 -6.43 25.54
CA VAL A 324 -40.06 -7.55 26.23
C VAL A 324 -39.38 -7.88 27.56
N SER A 325 -38.04 -7.77 27.62
CA SER A 325 -37.27 -8.04 28.83
C SER A 325 -37.41 -6.96 29.92
N GLY A 326 -38.19 -5.89 29.66
CA GLY A 326 -38.40 -4.80 30.64
C GLY A 326 -37.13 -4.07 31.05
N ILE A 327 -36.06 -4.16 30.24
CA ILE A 327 -34.72 -3.70 30.61
C ILE A 327 -34.67 -2.17 30.82
N PHE A 328 -35.52 -1.43 30.13
CA PHE A 328 -35.67 0.03 30.27
C PHE A 328 -36.63 0.46 31.39
N ALA A 329 -37.38 -0.47 32.00
CA ALA A 329 -38.39 -0.16 33.02
C ALA A 329 -37.90 -0.38 34.46
N SER A 330 -36.85 -1.20 34.66
CA SER A 330 -36.31 -1.51 35.99
C SER A 330 -35.22 -0.53 36.42
N ALA A 331 -35.48 0.25 37.47
CA ALA A 331 -34.55 1.21 38.08
C ALA A 331 -33.25 0.58 38.65
N GLY A 332 -33.17 -0.76 38.75
CA GLY A 332 -31.98 -1.48 39.24
C GLY A 332 -30.95 -1.88 38.17
N ASN A 333 -31.19 -1.58 36.88
CA ASN A 333 -30.36 -2.04 35.76
C ASN A 333 -29.38 -1.01 35.17
N THR A 334 -29.21 0.15 35.83
CA THR A 334 -28.41 1.28 35.34
C THR A 334 -26.95 0.91 35.06
N ALA A 335 -26.29 0.18 35.96
CA ALA A 335 -24.88 -0.19 35.82
C ALA A 335 -24.59 -1.08 34.58
N TYR A 336 -25.51 -2.00 34.24
CA TYR A 336 -25.38 -2.84 33.04
C TYR A 336 -25.46 -1.98 31.78
N MET A 337 -26.45 -1.08 31.73
CA MET A 337 -26.62 -0.17 30.60
C MET A 337 -25.39 0.71 30.43
N GLU A 338 -24.84 1.22 31.52
CA GLU A 338 -23.66 2.07 31.46
C GLU A 338 -22.44 1.32 30.88
N ILE A 339 -22.15 0.08 31.29
CA ILE A 339 -21.00 -0.68 30.78
C ILE A 339 -21.19 -1.12 29.32
N VAL A 340 -22.33 -1.76 29.04
CA VAL A 340 -22.68 -2.30 27.72
C VAL A 340 -22.74 -1.16 26.70
N TYR A 341 -23.46 -0.09 27.00
CA TYR A 341 -23.56 1.02 26.06
C TYR A 341 -22.21 1.70 25.79
N HIS A 342 -21.32 1.87 26.76
CA HIS A 342 -20.00 2.46 26.48
C HIS A 342 -19.19 1.60 25.49
N VAL A 343 -19.10 0.29 25.71
CA VAL A 343 -18.31 -0.61 24.83
C VAL A 343 -18.94 -0.75 23.45
N PHE A 344 -20.27 -0.92 23.37
CA PHE A 344 -20.93 -1.05 22.07
C PHE A 344 -20.98 0.28 21.31
N SER A 345 -21.10 1.43 22.00
CA SER A 345 -21.01 2.76 21.38
C SER A 345 -19.62 3.03 20.83
N MET A 346 -18.56 2.60 21.52
CA MET A 346 -17.19 2.65 21.03
C MET A 346 -17.07 1.96 19.66
N PHE A 347 -17.55 0.72 19.54
CA PHE A 347 -17.51 0.01 18.26
C PHE A 347 -18.45 0.60 17.20
N ALA A 348 -19.61 1.11 17.59
CA ALA A 348 -20.53 1.78 16.69
C ALA A 348 -19.90 3.06 16.08
N LEU A 349 -19.19 3.85 16.89
CA LEU A 349 -18.46 5.03 16.44
C LEU A 349 -17.30 4.67 15.49
N ILE A 350 -16.55 3.59 15.80
CA ILE A 350 -15.52 3.05 14.88
C ILE A 350 -16.16 2.67 13.54
N SER A 351 -17.28 1.96 13.59
CA SER A 351 -17.97 1.56 12.36
C SER A 351 -18.50 2.75 11.58
N LEU A 352 -19.09 3.73 12.25
CA LEU A 352 -19.57 4.96 11.63
C LEU A 352 -18.42 5.70 10.94
N HIS A 353 -17.25 5.79 11.59
CA HIS A 353 -16.06 6.37 10.99
C HIS A 353 -15.64 5.60 9.72
N CYS A 354 -15.60 4.27 9.76
CA CYS A 354 -15.31 3.45 8.58
C CYS A 354 -16.33 3.65 7.45
N PHE A 355 -17.62 3.79 7.78
CA PHE A 355 -18.68 4.07 6.81
C PHE A 355 -18.47 5.43 6.14
N LEU A 356 -18.27 6.49 6.92
CA LEU A 356 -18.04 7.84 6.42
C LEU A 356 -16.76 7.92 5.58
N TYR A 357 -15.70 7.23 5.99
CA TYR A 357 -14.50 7.08 5.17
C TYR A 357 -14.80 6.35 3.84
N GLY A 358 -15.65 5.33 3.85
CA GLY A 358 -16.16 4.67 2.64
C GLY A 358 -16.90 5.64 1.70
N CYS A 359 -17.74 6.52 2.24
CA CYS A 359 -18.39 7.61 1.49
C CYS A 359 -17.36 8.56 0.86
N ASN A 360 -16.33 8.96 1.60
CA ASN A 360 -15.25 9.79 1.08
C ASN A 360 -14.52 9.11 -0.09
N LEU A 361 -14.15 7.83 0.06
CA LEU A 361 -13.52 7.04 -1.00
C LEU A 361 -14.42 6.92 -2.24
N PHE A 362 -15.72 6.74 -2.05
CA PHE A 362 -16.69 6.69 -3.15
C PHE A 362 -16.78 8.03 -3.89
N MET A 363 -16.86 9.13 -3.15
CA MET A 363 -16.95 10.47 -3.72
C MET A 363 -15.66 10.88 -4.46
N TRP A 364 -14.48 10.63 -3.87
CA TRP A 364 -13.20 10.90 -4.53
C TRP A 364 -13.03 10.10 -5.81
N LYS A 365 -13.43 8.82 -5.81
CA LYS A 365 -13.42 7.99 -7.02
C LYS A 365 -14.36 8.54 -8.09
N SER A 366 -15.57 8.95 -7.70
CA SER A 366 -16.59 9.47 -8.61
C SER A 366 -16.19 10.81 -9.24
N THR A 367 -15.45 11.62 -8.49
CA THR A 367 -14.93 12.93 -8.94
C THR A 367 -13.54 12.84 -9.59
N ARG A 368 -12.98 11.63 -9.74
CA ARG A 368 -11.67 11.36 -10.35
C ARG A 368 -10.48 11.95 -9.59
N ILE A 369 -10.62 12.16 -8.29
CA ILE A 369 -9.51 12.54 -7.41
C ILE A 369 -8.64 11.30 -7.18
N ASN A 370 -7.33 11.41 -7.40
CA ASN A 370 -6.40 10.30 -7.21
C ASN A 370 -5.99 10.19 -5.73
N GLN A 371 -6.87 9.65 -4.89
CA GLN A 371 -6.62 9.57 -3.44
C GLN A 371 -5.38 8.72 -3.09
N ASN A 372 -5.08 7.68 -3.87
CA ASN A 372 -3.92 6.83 -3.64
C ASN A 372 -2.62 7.62 -3.79
N PHE A 373 -2.56 8.55 -4.74
CA PHE A 373 -1.42 9.45 -4.89
C PHE A 373 -1.35 10.47 -3.75
N ILE A 374 -2.48 11.11 -3.39
CA ILE A 374 -2.52 12.14 -2.34
C ILE A 374 -2.07 11.60 -0.98
N PHE A 375 -2.48 10.38 -0.63
CA PHE A 375 -2.12 9.74 0.64
C PHE A 375 -0.88 8.85 0.56
N ASP A 376 -0.21 8.81 -0.59
CA ASP A 376 0.95 7.94 -0.85
C ASP A 376 0.69 6.46 -0.54
N PHE A 377 -0.48 5.97 -0.96
CA PHE A 377 -0.89 4.58 -0.81
C PHE A 377 -0.53 3.76 -2.05
N ALA A 378 0.05 2.58 -1.83
CA ALA A 378 0.38 1.66 -2.91
C ALA A 378 -0.91 1.17 -3.63
N PRO A 379 -1.01 1.28 -4.98
CA PRO A 379 -2.24 1.02 -5.71
C PRO A 379 -2.78 -0.41 -5.59
N ASN A 380 -1.92 -1.38 -5.32
CA ASN A 380 -2.24 -2.80 -5.20
C ASN A 380 -2.77 -3.19 -3.81
N THR A 381 -2.55 -2.37 -2.79
CA THR A 381 -2.97 -2.64 -1.41
C THR A 381 -3.91 -1.57 -0.84
N ALA A 382 -4.20 -0.52 -1.61
CA ALA A 382 -5.08 0.56 -1.20
C ALA A 382 -6.51 0.04 -0.98
N LEU A 383 -7.11 0.46 0.14
CA LEU A 383 -8.48 0.11 0.50
C LEU A 383 -9.48 0.71 -0.50
N THR A 384 -10.40 -0.09 -1.03
CA THR A 384 -11.46 0.43 -1.89
C THR A 384 -12.69 0.86 -1.08
N HIS A 385 -13.54 1.73 -1.65
CA HIS A 385 -14.80 2.14 -1.01
C HIS A 385 -15.71 0.95 -0.65
N ARG A 386 -15.72 -0.11 -1.49
CA ARG A 386 -16.52 -1.31 -1.22
C ARG A 386 -15.98 -2.10 -0.04
N ASP A 387 -14.65 -2.17 0.08
CA ASP A 387 -14.00 -2.83 1.21
C ASP A 387 -14.24 -2.06 2.51
N ALA A 388 -14.20 -0.72 2.47
CA ALA A 388 -14.51 0.12 3.62
C ALA A 388 -15.97 -0.06 4.10
N PHE A 389 -16.93 -0.10 3.17
CA PHE A 389 -18.33 -0.41 3.50
C PHE A 389 -18.49 -1.83 4.04
N LEU A 390 -17.77 -2.81 3.51
CA LEU A 390 -17.80 -4.18 4.02
C LEU A 390 -17.25 -4.25 5.44
N MET A 391 -16.10 -3.61 5.69
CA MET A 391 -15.51 -3.51 7.04
C MET A 391 -16.50 -2.90 8.03
N SER A 392 -17.13 -1.78 7.67
CA SER A 392 -18.17 -1.15 8.50
C SER A 392 -19.34 -2.10 8.76
N ALA A 393 -19.95 -2.66 7.71
CA ALA A 393 -21.11 -3.54 7.86
C ALA A 393 -20.78 -4.79 8.70
N SER A 394 -19.59 -5.38 8.51
CA SER A 394 -19.12 -6.51 9.31
C SER A 394 -18.88 -6.15 10.78
N ILE A 395 -18.31 -4.98 11.07
CA ILE A 395 -18.15 -4.49 12.46
C ILE A 395 -19.53 -4.32 13.10
N MET A 396 -20.46 -3.59 12.47
CA MET A 396 -21.82 -3.42 13.02
C MET A 396 -22.55 -4.74 13.22
N CYS A 397 -22.48 -5.65 12.24
CA CYS A 397 -23.10 -6.97 12.37
C CYS A 397 -22.54 -7.72 13.58
N THR A 398 -21.22 -7.69 13.79
CA THR A 398 -20.57 -8.34 14.94
C THR A 398 -21.00 -7.70 16.26
N VAL A 399 -21.05 -6.37 16.32
CA VAL A 399 -21.50 -5.57 17.47
C VAL A 399 -22.93 -5.93 17.86
N VAL A 400 -23.86 -5.90 16.91
CA VAL A 400 -25.28 -6.19 17.17
C VAL A 400 -25.48 -7.67 17.50
N THR A 401 -24.74 -8.58 16.87
CA THR A 401 -24.76 -10.00 17.25
C THR A 401 -24.31 -10.19 18.69
N ALA A 402 -23.21 -9.54 19.10
CA ALA A 402 -22.72 -9.59 20.47
C ALA A 402 -23.69 -8.96 21.47
N LEU A 403 -24.41 -7.89 21.10
CA LEU A 403 -25.51 -7.31 21.90
C LEU A 403 -26.65 -8.31 22.11
N VAL A 404 -27.11 -8.98 21.05
CA VAL A 404 -28.17 -10.00 21.14
C VAL A 404 -27.73 -11.18 22.01
N ILE A 405 -26.51 -11.68 21.83
CA ILE A 405 -25.95 -12.77 22.66
C ILE A 405 -25.84 -12.33 24.12
N ASN A 406 -25.32 -11.13 24.38
CA ASN A 406 -25.18 -10.58 25.73
C ASN A 406 -26.53 -10.47 26.43
N LEU A 407 -27.56 -9.97 25.73
CA LEU A 407 -28.93 -9.89 26.22
C LEU A 407 -29.52 -11.27 26.53
N PHE A 408 -29.35 -12.23 25.62
CA PHE A 408 -29.83 -13.60 25.80
C PHE A 408 -29.18 -14.29 27.01
N LEU A 409 -27.86 -14.24 27.12
CA LEU A 409 -27.11 -14.82 28.24
C LEU A 409 -27.50 -14.21 29.57
N ARG A 410 -27.77 -12.90 29.58
CA ARG A 410 -28.24 -12.19 30.77
C ARG A 410 -29.62 -12.67 31.21
N ASN A 411 -30.56 -12.77 30.27
CA ASN A 411 -31.90 -13.29 30.57
C ASN A 411 -31.86 -14.75 31.04
N ALA A 412 -30.87 -15.53 30.59
CA ALA A 412 -30.61 -16.88 31.09
C ALA A 412 -29.91 -16.94 32.46
N GLY A 413 -29.57 -15.80 33.08
CA GLY A 413 -28.89 -15.73 34.37
C GLY A 413 -27.41 -16.15 34.34
N ALA A 414 -26.77 -16.15 33.16
CA ALA A 414 -25.39 -16.58 33.02
C ALA A 414 -24.40 -15.57 33.65
N SER A 415 -23.57 -16.05 34.58
CA SER A 415 -22.58 -15.22 35.30
C SER A 415 -21.54 -14.55 34.39
N TYR A 416 -21.26 -15.14 33.22
CA TYR A 416 -20.29 -14.64 32.24
C TYR A 416 -20.89 -13.67 31.20
N ALA A 417 -22.16 -13.27 31.31
CA ALA A 417 -22.76 -12.31 30.37
C ALA A 417 -21.93 -11.01 30.28
N ASN A 418 -21.44 -10.49 31.40
CA ASN A 418 -20.61 -9.27 31.45
C ASN A 418 -19.21 -9.42 30.81
N ALA A 419 -18.78 -10.63 30.46
CA ALA A 419 -17.52 -10.87 29.76
C ALA A 419 -17.64 -10.69 28.24
N VAL A 420 -18.84 -10.72 27.67
CA VAL A 420 -19.06 -10.62 26.20
C VAL A 420 -18.47 -9.35 25.60
N PRO A 421 -18.69 -8.14 26.14
CA PRO A 421 -18.09 -6.93 25.58
C PRO A 421 -16.55 -6.93 25.67
N GLY A 422 -16.00 -7.54 26.73
CA GLY A 422 -14.55 -7.73 26.88
C GLY A 422 -13.98 -8.70 25.84
N GLY A 423 -14.70 -9.80 25.56
CA GLY A 423 -14.37 -10.72 24.48
C GLY A 423 -14.34 -10.04 23.11
N LEU A 424 -15.27 -9.12 22.85
CA LEU A 424 -15.29 -8.32 21.62
C LEU A 424 -14.07 -7.39 21.49
N ILE A 425 -13.64 -6.77 22.61
CA ILE A 425 -12.40 -5.96 22.67
C ILE A 425 -11.17 -6.82 22.37
N VAL A 426 -11.04 -7.97 23.02
CA VAL A 426 -9.90 -8.89 22.81
C VAL A 426 -9.87 -9.40 21.37
N LEU A 427 -11.03 -9.77 20.81
CA LEU A 427 -11.15 -10.19 19.41
C LEU A 427 -10.70 -9.07 18.46
N SER A 428 -11.17 -7.84 18.69
CA SER A 428 -10.86 -6.70 17.83
C SER A 428 -9.40 -6.28 17.92
N ALA A 429 -8.82 -6.27 19.13
CA ALA A 429 -7.39 -6.01 19.34
C ALA A 429 -6.53 -7.13 18.71
N GLY A 430 -6.91 -8.39 18.91
CA GLY A 430 -6.26 -9.54 18.30
C GLY A 430 -6.27 -9.44 16.77
N LEU A 431 -7.40 -9.07 16.17
CA LEU A 431 -7.51 -8.81 14.74
C LEU A 431 -6.66 -7.61 14.28
N LEU A 432 -6.59 -6.53 15.04
CA LEU A 432 -5.80 -5.34 14.68
C LEU A 432 -4.30 -5.64 14.62
N PHE A 433 -3.78 -6.31 15.65
CA PHE A 433 -2.35 -6.61 15.81
C PHE A 433 -1.92 -7.95 15.16
N CYS A 434 -2.85 -8.71 14.59
CA CYS A 434 -2.58 -10.01 13.98
C CYS A 434 -1.50 -9.91 12.87
N PRO A 435 -0.39 -10.69 12.96
CA PRO A 435 0.67 -10.68 11.96
C PRO A 435 0.34 -11.51 10.71
N PHE A 436 -0.65 -12.39 10.80
CA PHE A 436 -1.05 -13.25 9.68
C PHE A 436 -1.78 -12.46 8.58
N ASN A 437 -1.73 -12.97 7.35
CA ASN A 437 -2.37 -12.36 6.19
C ASN A 437 -3.90 -12.59 6.17
N VAL A 438 -4.57 -12.13 7.21
CA VAL A 438 -6.01 -12.26 7.44
C VAL A 438 -6.60 -10.86 7.59
N PHE A 439 -7.78 -10.59 7.04
CA PHE A 439 -8.52 -9.31 7.17
C PHE A 439 -7.69 -8.05 6.90
N TYR A 440 -7.44 -7.74 5.63
CA TYR A 440 -6.84 -6.47 5.18
C TYR A 440 -5.53 -6.11 5.89
N ARG A 441 -4.59 -7.07 6.01
CA ARG A 441 -3.30 -6.90 6.70
C ARG A 441 -2.60 -5.59 6.32
N SER A 442 -2.43 -5.30 5.04
CA SER A 442 -1.75 -4.07 4.59
C SER A 442 -2.41 -2.80 5.14
N THR A 443 -3.74 -2.75 5.16
CA THR A 443 -4.50 -1.60 5.69
C THR A 443 -4.30 -1.46 7.19
N ARG A 444 -4.35 -2.57 7.96
CA ARG A 444 -4.12 -2.54 9.42
C ARG A 444 -2.73 -2.03 9.77
N TYR A 445 -1.70 -2.52 9.09
CA TYR A 445 -0.32 -2.06 9.31
C TYR A 445 -0.11 -0.61 8.88
N CYS A 446 -0.78 -0.17 7.80
CA CYS A 446 -0.80 1.24 7.43
C CYS A 446 -1.44 2.10 8.52
N PHE A 447 -2.59 1.69 9.06
CA PHE A 447 -3.25 2.37 10.17
C PHE A 447 -2.37 2.44 11.42
N MET A 448 -1.77 1.33 11.85
CA MET A 448 -0.85 1.30 12.99
C MET A 448 0.36 2.23 12.80
N ARG A 449 0.93 2.25 11.59
CA ARG A 449 2.02 3.18 11.23
C ARG A 449 1.58 4.64 11.36
N ILE A 450 0.40 4.98 10.84
CA ILE A 450 -0.18 6.33 10.92
C ILE A 450 -0.41 6.71 12.40
N MET A 451 -1.06 5.85 13.18
CA MET A 451 -1.31 6.10 14.60
C MET A 451 -0.02 6.31 15.39
N ARG A 452 1.02 5.50 15.14
CA ARG A 452 2.36 5.71 15.71
C ARG A 452 2.92 7.08 15.33
N ASN A 453 2.87 7.45 14.05
CA ASN A 453 3.38 8.76 13.59
C ASN A 453 2.64 9.92 14.25
N ILE A 454 1.33 9.80 14.49
CA ILE A 454 0.52 10.81 15.18
C ILE A 454 0.91 10.92 16.66
N ILE A 455 0.99 9.79 17.37
CA ILE A 455 1.35 9.76 18.80
C ILE A 455 2.73 10.38 19.04
N PHE A 456 3.67 10.13 18.11
CA PHE A 456 5.02 10.66 18.15
C PHE A 456 5.24 11.81 17.17
N SER A 457 4.20 12.60 16.85
CA SER A 457 4.25 13.67 15.85
C SER A 457 5.38 14.70 16.00
N PRO A 458 5.96 14.98 17.19
CA PRO A 458 7.13 15.84 17.29
C PRO A 458 8.39 15.25 16.61
N PHE A 459 8.46 13.93 16.45
CA PHE A 459 9.66 13.20 16.06
C PHE A 459 9.62 12.63 14.63
N TYR A 460 8.46 12.65 13.96
CA TYR A 460 8.30 12.11 12.62
C TYR A 460 7.90 13.20 11.63
N LYS A 461 8.34 13.05 10.37
CA LYS A 461 7.87 13.90 9.27
C LYS A 461 6.37 13.70 9.08
N VAL A 462 5.62 14.80 9.02
CA VAL A 462 4.16 14.77 8.91
C VAL A 462 3.75 14.54 7.46
N LEU A 463 3.23 13.35 7.17
CA LEU A 463 2.66 13.04 5.86
C LEU A 463 1.19 13.49 5.77
N MET A 464 0.67 13.62 4.54
CA MET A 464 -0.73 14.01 4.32
C MET A 464 -1.73 13.05 5.00
N ALA A 465 -1.43 11.75 5.01
CA ALA A 465 -2.24 10.75 5.70
C ALA A 465 -2.23 10.93 7.23
N ASP A 466 -1.09 11.31 7.81
CA ASP A 466 -0.93 11.54 9.26
C ASP A 466 -1.70 12.80 9.69
N PHE A 467 -1.63 13.85 8.88
CA PHE A 467 -2.40 15.08 9.05
C PHE A 467 -3.91 14.80 8.98
N PHE A 468 -4.36 14.12 7.91
CA PHE A 468 -5.77 13.83 7.69
C PHE A 468 -6.36 12.98 8.83
N MET A 469 -5.68 11.90 9.22
CA MET A 469 -6.17 11.01 10.28
C MET A 469 -6.17 11.71 11.65
N ALA A 470 -5.15 12.49 11.98
CA ALA A 470 -5.12 13.23 13.24
C ALA A 470 -6.27 14.25 13.35
N ASP A 471 -6.66 14.86 12.23
CA ASP A 471 -7.76 15.82 12.20
C ASP A 471 -9.11 15.10 12.41
N GLN A 472 -9.26 13.89 11.88
CA GLN A 472 -10.42 13.06 12.21
C GLN A 472 -10.45 12.68 13.69
N LEU A 473 -9.31 12.45 14.34
CA LEU A 473 -9.24 12.11 15.77
C LEU A 473 -9.78 13.22 16.67
N THR A 474 -9.74 14.49 16.27
CA THR A 474 -10.31 15.58 17.09
C THR A 474 -11.83 15.47 17.22
N SER A 475 -12.50 14.85 16.24
CA SER A 475 -13.92 14.54 16.30
C SER A 475 -14.22 13.18 16.96
N GLN A 476 -13.18 12.41 17.31
CA GLN A 476 -13.29 11.08 17.94
C GLN A 476 -12.98 11.10 19.45
N ILE A 477 -13.02 12.27 20.09
CA ILE A 477 -12.87 12.37 21.56
C ILE A 477 -13.86 11.47 22.31
N PRO A 478 -15.17 11.40 21.96
CA PRO A 478 -16.10 10.48 22.62
C PRO A 478 -15.64 9.02 22.51
N LEU A 479 -15.17 8.61 21.33
CA LEU A 479 -14.65 7.26 21.11
C LEU A 479 -13.46 6.96 22.03
N LEU A 480 -12.50 7.88 22.13
CA LEU A 480 -11.31 7.72 22.97
C LEU A 480 -11.68 7.62 24.46
N ARG A 481 -12.67 8.40 24.91
CA ARG A 481 -13.19 8.31 26.28
C ARG A 481 -13.92 7.00 26.56
N HIS A 482 -14.67 6.47 25.60
CA HIS A 482 -15.27 5.14 25.74
C HIS A 482 -14.20 4.03 25.77
N MET A 483 -13.13 4.17 24.99
CA MET A 483 -11.97 3.26 25.04
C MET A 483 -11.28 3.28 26.41
N GLU A 484 -11.04 4.47 26.97
CA GLU A 484 -10.49 4.64 28.31
C GLU A 484 -11.36 3.95 29.37
N PHE A 485 -12.66 4.23 29.36
CA PHE A 485 -13.60 3.63 30.31
C PHE A 485 -13.57 2.10 30.20
N ALA A 486 -13.66 1.57 28.98
CA ALA A 486 -13.62 0.13 28.74
C ALA A 486 -12.29 -0.48 29.23
N ALA A 487 -11.16 0.19 28.99
CA ALA A 487 -9.85 -0.25 29.46
C ALA A 487 -9.81 -0.28 31.00
N CYS A 488 -10.25 0.77 31.68
CA CYS A 488 -10.33 0.80 33.15
C CYS A 488 -11.19 -0.35 33.68
N TYR A 489 -12.40 -0.51 33.13
CA TYR A 489 -13.36 -1.50 33.59
C TYR A 489 -12.83 -2.95 33.47
N PHE A 490 -12.22 -3.29 32.34
CA PHE A 490 -11.71 -4.65 32.11
C PHE A 490 -10.35 -4.92 32.78
N MET A 491 -9.45 -3.93 32.87
CA MET A 491 -8.15 -4.11 33.53
C MET A 491 -8.27 -4.16 35.06
N ALA A 492 -9.21 -3.41 35.65
CA ALA A 492 -9.41 -3.39 37.10
C ALA A 492 -10.07 -4.68 37.65
N GLY A 493 -10.39 -5.66 36.81
CA GLY A 493 -11.09 -6.86 37.22
C GLY A 493 -12.53 -6.60 37.70
N SER A 494 -13.08 -5.40 37.43
CA SER A 494 -14.40 -4.97 37.93
C SER A 494 -15.55 -5.83 37.43
N PHE A 495 -15.34 -6.60 36.37
CA PHE A 495 -16.28 -7.63 35.90
C PHE A 495 -16.50 -8.80 36.89
N ARG A 496 -15.64 -8.97 37.92
CA ARG A 496 -15.74 -10.03 38.94
C ARG A 496 -16.14 -9.57 40.34
N ALA A 497 -15.86 -8.33 40.75
CA ALA A 497 -16.02 -7.95 42.17
C ALA A 497 -16.23 -6.45 42.51
N ASN A 498 -16.01 -5.50 41.60
CA ASN A 498 -16.03 -4.06 41.96
C ASN A 498 -17.16 -3.29 41.26
N PRO A 499 -17.88 -2.41 41.97
CA PRO A 499 -18.92 -1.59 41.38
C PRO A 499 -18.36 -0.62 40.33
N TYR A 500 -19.18 -0.32 39.32
CA TYR A 500 -18.97 0.64 38.22
C TYR A 500 -18.32 1.95 38.68
N GLU A 501 -18.67 2.42 39.87
CA GLU A 501 -18.17 3.65 40.49
C GLU A 501 -16.65 3.72 40.66
N THR A 502 -15.96 2.57 40.71
CA THR A 502 -14.50 2.52 40.87
C THR A 502 -13.77 3.24 39.72
N CYS A 503 -14.29 3.12 38.50
CA CYS A 503 -13.73 3.72 37.29
C CYS A 503 -14.35 5.09 36.94
N THR A 504 -15.18 5.69 37.81
CA THR A 504 -15.82 6.99 37.52
C THR A 504 -15.68 8.00 38.66
N ASN A 505 -15.59 7.54 39.91
CA ASN A 505 -15.51 8.41 41.09
C ASN A 505 -14.09 8.79 41.49
N SER A 506 -13.06 8.05 41.06
CA SER A 506 -11.68 8.37 41.42
C SER A 506 -11.20 9.67 40.75
N GLN A 507 -10.55 10.53 41.53
CA GLN A 507 -9.99 11.79 41.04
C GLN A 507 -8.92 11.55 39.96
N GLN A 508 -8.16 10.47 40.09
CA GLN A 508 -7.15 10.04 39.11
C GLN A 508 -7.77 9.70 37.76
N TYR A 509 -8.90 8.98 37.74
CA TYR A 509 -9.62 8.68 36.50
C TYR A 509 -10.18 9.94 35.84
N LYS A 510 -10.75 10.87 36.64
CA LYS A 510 -11.21 12.16 36.10
C LYS A 510 -10.07 12.90 35.41
N HIS A 511 -8.89 12.99 36.03
CA HIS A 511 -7.71 13.60 35.42
C HIS A 511 -7.25 12.90 34.13
N LEU A 512 -7.26 11.56 34.10
CA LEU A 512 -6.93 10.77 32.91
C LEU A 512 -7.91 11.05 31.76
N ALA A 513 -9.21 11.12 32.06
CA ALA A 513 -10.23 11.37 31.06
C ALA A 513 -10.12 12.75 30.42
N TYR A 514 -9.71 13.74 31.21
CA TYR A 514 -9.33 15.04 30.67
C TYR A 514 -8.09 14.91 29.78
N ALA A 515 -7.02 14.28 30.26
CA ALA A 515 -5.78 14.11 29.48
C ALA A 515 -6.04 13.43 28.12
N ILE A 516 -6.85 12.37 28.07
CA ILE A 516 -7.21 11.68 26.82
C ILE A 516 -8.02 12.58 25.88
N SER A 517 -8.89 13.43 26.43
CA SER A 517 -9.64 14.42 25.65
C SER A 517 -8.74 15.52 25.06
N PHE A 518 -7.58 15.80 25.67
CA PHE A 518 -6.58 16.75 25.16
C PHE A 518 -5.70 16.19 24.04
N LEU A 519 -5.47 14.87 24.03
CA LEU A 519 -4.49 14.25 23.14
C LEU A 519 -4.70 14.55 21.64
N PRO A 520 -5.93 14.49 21.07
CA PRO A 520 -6.12 14.78 19.66
C PRO A 520 -5.71 16.20 19.26
N TYR A 521 -6.09 17.20 20.08
CA TYR A 521 -5.72 18.60 19.85
C TYR A 521 -4.21 18.82 20.02
N TYR A 522 -3.60 18.17 21.02
CA TYR A 522 -2.15 18.21 21.21
C TYR A 522 -1.40 17.63 20.00
N TRP A 523 -1.79 16.45 19.51
CA TRP A 523 -1.14 15.84 18.35
C TRP A 523 -1.25 16.72 17.11
N ARG A 524 -2.41 17.36 16.88
CA ARG A 524 -2.59 18.31 15.79
C ARG A 524 -1.73 19.56 15.95
N ALA A 525 -1.69 20.16 17.14
CA ALA A 525 -0.83 21.30 17.43
C ALA A 525 0.66 20.95 17.17
N MET A 526 1.12 19.80 17.64
CA MET A 526 2.50 19.35 17.42
C MET A 526 2.82 19.07 15.95
N GLN A 527 1.89 18.50 15.18
CA GLN A 527 2.07 18.34 13.73
C GLN A 527 2.20 19.70 13.02
N CYS A 528 1.36 20.68 13.39
CA CYS A 528 1.41 22.03 12.83
C CYS A 528 2.72 22.74 13.19
N LEU A 529 3.17 22.64 14.45
CA LEU A 529 4.46 23.18 14.88
C LEU A 529 5.63 22.51 14.17
N ARG A 530 5.60 21.18 14.01
CA ARG A 530 6.63 20.45 13.27
C ARG A 530 6.76 20.97 11.83
N ARG A 531 5.64 21.15 11.13
CA ARG A 531 5.62 21.72 9.78
C ARG A 531 6.06 23.18 9.76
N TYR A 532 5.71 23.98 10.75
CA TYR A 532 6.22 25.34 10.87
C TYR A 532 7.76 25.37 10.99
N PHE A 533 8.34 24.49 11.80
CA PHE A 533 9.80 24.42 11.93
C PHE A 533 10.51 23.92 10.67
N GLU A 534 9.86 23.08 9.86
CA GLU A 534 10.42 22.56 8.59
C GLU A 534 10.21 23.51 7.40
N GLU A 535 9.03 24.10 7.27
CA GLU A 535 8.59 24.87 6.09
C GLU A 535 8.65 26.38 6.32
N HIS A 536 8.81 26.84 7.57
CA HIS A 536 8.75 28.25 7.99
C HIS A 536 7.44 28.97 7.59
N ASP A 537 6.36 28.24 7.34
CA ASP A 537 5.05 28.78 6.97
C ASP A 537 4.24 29.22 8.21
N ILE A 538 4.05 30.52 8.36
CA ILE A 538 3.29 31.15 9.46
C ILE A 538 1.83 30.66 9.51
N ASN A 539 1.25 30.21 8.38
CA ASN A 539 -0.09 29.61 8.42
C ASN A 539 -0.11 28.33 9.26
N GLN A 540 0.97 27.54 9.26
CA GLN A 540 1.05 26.36 10.12
C GLN A 540 1.10 26.75 11.60
N LEU A 541 1.80 27.82 11.94
CA LEU A 541 1.83 28.34 13.31
C LEU A 541 0.45 28.86 13.75
N ALA A 542 -0.25 29.59 12.89
CA ALA A 542 -1.62 30.01 13.14
C ALA A 542 -2.57 28.81 13.31
N ASN A 543 -2.40 27.75 12.51
CA ASN A 543 -3.19 26.53 12.66
C ASN A 543 -2.88 25.81 14.00
N ALA A 544 -1.62 25.82 14.45
CA ALA A 544 -1.29 25.33 15.80
C ALA A 544 -2.03 26.13 16.88
N GLY A 545 -2.10 27.46 16.73
CA GLY A 545 -2.85 28.36 17.59
C GLY A 545 -4.34 27.99 17.70
N LYS A 546 -4.99 27.60 16.59
CA LYS A 546 -6.37 27.09 16.58
C LYS A 546 -6.52 25.92 17.56
N TYR A 547 -5.69 24.89 17.46
CA TYR A 547 -5.81 23.71 18.33
C TYR A 547 -5.42 24.01 19.79
N VAL A 548 -4.41 24.86 20.02
CA VAL A 548 -4.04 25.32 21.37
C VAL A 548 -5.19 26.09 22.03
N SER A 549 -5.93 26.92 21.29
CA SER A 549 -7.08 27.64 21.82
C SER A 549 -8.18 26.69 22.31
N ALA A 550 -8.45 25.59 21.59
CA ALA A 550 -9.38 24.55 22.01
C ALA A 550 -8.90 23.84 23.29
N MET A 551 -7.60 23.59 23.41
CA MET A 551 -7.01 23.06 24.65
C MET A 551 -7.19 24.04 25.82
N VAL A 552 -6.92 25.33 25.63
CA VAL A 552 -7.14 26.32 26.70
C VAL A 552 -8.60 26.34 27.14
N ALA A 553 -9.56 26.36 26.21
CA ALA A 553 -10.99 26.31 26.53
C ALA A 553 -11.36 25.05 27.33
N ALA A 554 -10.85 23.88 26.95
CA ALA A 554 -11.07 22.64 27.69
C ALA A 554 -10.44 22.67 29.11
N ALA A 555 -9.24 23.23 29.26
CA ALA A 555 -8.54 23.32 30.54
C ALA A 555 -9.26 24.27 31.52
N VAL A 556 -9.74 25.40 31.01
CA VAL A 556 -10.53 26.36 31.78
C VAL A 556 -11.87 25.74 32.21
N ARG A 557 -12.54 24.98 31.32
CA ARG A 557 -13.76 24.23 31.67
C ARG A 557 -13.51 23.18 32.76
N PHE A 558 -12.36 22.51 32.71
CA PHE A 558 -11.96 21.59 33.76
C PHE A 558 -11.78 22.31 35.11
N LYS A 559 -11.09 23.45 35.12
CA LYS A 559 -10.91 24.25 36.35
C LYS A 559 -12.22 24.78 36.90
N TYR A 560 -13.13 25.23 36.05
CA TYR A 560 -14.49 25.59 36.48
C TYR A 560 -15.23 24.42 37.15
N SER A 561 -15.14 23.21 36.57
CA SER A 561 -15.77 22.03 37.16
C SER A 561 -15.21 21.65 38.53
N ALA A 562 -13.93 21.96 38.80
CA ALA A 562 -13.30 21.71 40.09
C ALA A 562 -13.58 22.85 41.10
N THR A 563 -13.65 24.10 40.62
CA THR A 563 -13.85 25.30 41.43
C THR A 563 -14.87 26.23 40.74
N PRO A 564 -16.18 26.05 40.97
CA PRO A 564 -17.22 26.80 40.27
C PRO A 564 -17.37 28.20 40.86
N THR A 565 -16.53 29.13 40.43
CA THR A 565 -16.58 30.55 40.82
C THR A 565 -17.02 31.44 39.66
N PRO A 566 -17.59 32.64 39.91
CA PRO A 566 -17.97 33.58 38.85
C PRO A 566 -16.80 33.92 37.92
N PHE A 567 -15.58 34.02 38.45
CA PHE A 567 -14.36 34.23 37.67
C PHE A 567 -14.13 33.12 36.65
N TRP A 568 -14.21 31.85 37.07
CA TRP A 568 -14.02 30.71 36.17
C TRP A 568 -15.15 30.58 35.14
N VAL A 569 -16.39 30.96 35.48
CA VAL A 569 -17.50 31.03 34.51
C VAL A 569 -17.17 32.01 33.39
N TRP A 570 -16.76 33.24 33.73
CA TRP A 570 -16.37 34.24 32.73
C TRP A 570 -15.21 33.78 31.85
N LEU A 571 -14.19 33.15 32.45
CA LEU A 571 -13.09 32.57 31.69
C LEU A 571 -13.55 31.45 30.74
N VAL A 572 -14.47 30.57 31.16
CA VAL A 572 -15.04 29.52 30.29
C VAL A 572 -15.75 30.17 29.10
N LEU A 573 -16.56 31.20 29.33
CA LEU A 573 -17.30 31.89 28.27
C LEU A 573 -16.35 32.53 27.26
N ILE A 574 -15.34 33.26 27.73
CA ILE A 574 -14.37 33.94 26.86
C ILE A 574 -13.53 32.93 26.08
N SER A 575 -12.94 31.95 26.77
CA SER A 575 -12.06 30.95 26.14
C SER A 575 -12.82 30.04 25.16
N SER A 576 -14.02 29.58 25.51
CA SER A 576 -14.83 28.74 24.63
C SER A 576 -15.33 29.52 23.41
N SER A 577 -15.82 30.75 23.61
CA SER A 577 -16.26 31.60 22.50
C SER A 577 -15.11 31.94 21.57
N GLY A 578 -13.95 32.32 22.12
CA GLY A 578 -12.75 32.60 21.34
C GLY A 578 -12.26 31.39 20.54
N ALA A 579 -12.20 30.21 21.16
CA ALA A 579 -11.83 28.97 20.48
C ALA A 579 -12.82 28.63 19.36
N THR A 580 -14.12 28.73 19.62
CA THR A 580 -15.17 28.47 18.60
C THR A 580 -15.07 29.45 17.43
N VAL A 581 -14.92 30.75 17.70
CA VAL A 581 -14.75 31.76 16.64
C VAL A 581 -13.49 31.49 15.82
N TYR A 582 -12.38 31.11 16.46
CA TYR A 582 -11.15 30.79 15.74
C TYR A 582 -11.32 29.54 14.87
N GLN A 583 -11.93 28.47 15.39
CA GLN A 583 -12.18 27.27 14.59
C GLN A 583 -13.10 27.56 13.39
N LEU A 584 -14.20 28.28 13.61
CA LEU A 584 -15.11 28.69 12.53
C LEU A 584 -14.40 29.59 11.51
N TYR A 585 -13.61 30.57 11.96
CA TYR A 585 -12.82 31.41 11.05
C TYR A 585 -11.91 30.56 10.17
N TRP A 586 -11.22 29.59 10.76
CA TRP A 586 -10.32 28.71 10.02
C TRP A 586 -11.09 27.90 8.97
N ASP A 587 -12.14 27.21 9.38
CA ASP A 587 -12.89 26.34 8.50
C ASP A 587 -13.51 27.15 7.35
N PHE A 588 -14.28 28.20 7.66
CA PHE A 588 -14.96 29.01 6.66
C PHE A 588 -13.98 29.80 5.78
N VAL A 589 -13.05 30.55 6.37
CA VAL A 589 -12.21 31.49 5.62
C VAL A 589 -10.99 30.79 5.01
N LYS A 590 -10.27 29.98 5.79
CA LYS A 590 -9.02 29.36 5.32
C LYS A 590 -9.29 28.10 4.49
N ASP A 591 -10.13 27.19 4.96
CA ASP A 591 -10.34 25.91 4.28
C ASP A 591 -11.35 25.98 3.14
N TRP A 592 -12.49 26.65 3.35
CA TRP A 592 -13.53 26.80 2.33
C TRP A 592 -13.31 28.01 1.40
N GLY A 593 -12.57 29.04 1.84
CA GLY A 593 -12.41 30.29 1.09
C GLY A 593 -13.69 31.14 1.07
N PHE A 594 -14.53 30.98 2.10
CA PHE A 594 -15.73 31.77 2.34
C PHE A 594 -15.32 33.22 2.63
N PHE A 595 -16.06 34.19 2.08
CA PHE A 595 -15.70 35.61 2.04
C PHE A 595 -14.56 36.03 1.10
N THR A 596 -14.41 35.38 -0.06
CA THR A 596 -13.56 35.90 -1.15
C THR A 596 -14.39 36.84 -2.05
N PRO A 597 -14.39 38.18 -1.86
CA PRO A 597 -15.39 39.08 -2.47
C PRO A 597 -15.22 39.23 -3.99
N LYS A 598 -14.01 38.93 -4.49
CA LYS A 598 -13.63 39.03 -5.90
C LYS A 598 -13.70 37.70 -6.65
N SER A 599 -14.22 36.64 -6.02
CA SER A 599 -14.32 35.32 -6.64
C SER A 599 -15.47 35.26 -7.64
N LYS A 600 -15.30 34.46 -8.71
CA LYS A 600 -16.35 34.11 -9.67
C LYS A 600 -17.47 33.28 -9.04
N ASN A 601 -17.19 32.65 -7.91
CA ASN A 601 -18.16 31.92 -7.12
C ASN A 601 -18.53 32.77 -5.90
N LEU A 602 -19.80 33.16 -5.79
CA LEU A 602 -20.30 33.93 -4.64
C LEU A 602 -19.87 33.22 -3.34
N TRP A 603 -19.09 33.90 -2.50
CA TRP A 603 -18.66 33.40 -1.18
C TRP A 603 -17.92 32.05 -1.18
N LEU A 604 -17.29 31.66 -2.29
CA LEU A 604 -16.44 30.49 -2.39
C LEU A 604 -15.17 30.85 -3.16
N ARG A 605 -14.11 30.05 -3.06
CA ARG A 605 -12.92 30.23 -3.91
C ARG A 605 -13.17 29.92 -5.40
N ASP A 606 -12.30 30.41 -6.27
CA ASP A 606 -12.39 30.18 -7.73
C ASP A 606 -12.09 28.72 -8.12
N GLY A 607 -11.10 28.10 -7.45
CA GLY A 607 -10.69 26.72 -7.66
C GLY A 607 -11.61 25.72 -6.95
N LEU A 608 -12.70 25.34 -7.60
CA LEU A 608 -13.61 24.29 -7.12
C LEU A 608 -13.30 22.94 -7.77
N ILE A 609 -13.17 21.91 -6.94
CA ILE A 609 -12.93 20.52 -7.37
C ILE A 609 -14.26 19.84 -7.73
N LEU A 610 -15.32 20.10 -6.95
CA LEU A 610 -16.65 19.58 -7.21
C LEU A 610 -17.37 20.52 -8.17
N LYS A 611 -18.03 19.94 -9.18
CA LYS A 611 -18.79 20.71 -10.17
C LYS A 611 -20.01 21.43 -9.56
N ASN A 612 -20.64 20.83 -8.56
CA ASN A 612 -21.83 21.38 -7.92
C ASN A 612 -21.45 22.26 -6.74
N LYS A 613 -21.75 23.56 -6.83
CA LYS A 613 -21.50 24.54 -5.77
C LYS A 613 -22.35 24.27 -4.52
N PHE A 614 -23.55 23.72 -4.70
CA PHE A 614 -24.47 23.45 -3.60
C PHE A 614 -23.90 22.47 -2.57
N THR A 615 -23.07 21.52 -3.01
CA THR A 615 -22.37 20.58 -2.12
C THR A 615 -21.45 21.30 -1.14
N TYR A 616 -20.82 22.40 -1.55
CA TYR A 616 -19.97 23.20 -0.66
C TYR A 616 -20.80 23.88 0.42
N TYR A 617 -21.94 24.50 0.06
CA TYR A 617 -22.81 25.16 1.03
C TYR A 617 -23.45 24.19 2.02
N ILE A 618 -23.94 23.03 1.56
CA ILE A 618 -24.43 21.99 2.46
C ILE A 618 -23.32 21.54 3.42
N SER A 619 -22.11 21.29 2.90
CA SER A 619 -21.00 20.83 3.74
C SER A 619 -20.65 21.86 4.82
N MET A 620 -20.66 23.16 4.47
CA MET A 620 -20.45 24.24 5.43
C MET A 620 -21.59 24.34 6.47
N MET A 621 -22.84 24.14 6.07
CA MET A 621 -23.98 24.12 7.01
C MET A 621 -23.94 22.91 7.94
N LEU A 622 -23.47 21.75 7.47
CA LEU A 622 -23.29 20.55 8.30
C LEU A 622 -22.08 20.64 9.23
N ASN A 623 -21.13 21.54 8.95
CA ASN A 623 -19.95 21.79 9.79
C ASN A 623 -20.23 22.76 10.94
N LEU A 624 -21.31 23.53 10.84
CA LEU A 624 -21.79 24.51 11.81
C LEU A 624 -22.61 23.79 12.89
#